data_AF-A0A2V6IZW6-F1
#
_entry.id   AF-A0A2V6IZW6-F1
#
_cell.length_a   1.000
_cell.length_b   1.000
_cell.length_c   1.000
_cell.angle_alpha   90.00
_cell.angle_beta   90.00
_cell.angle_gamma   90.00
#
_symmetry.space_group_name_H-M   'P 1'
#
loop_
_entity.id
_entity.type
_entity.pdbx_description
1 polymer ?
#
loop_
_entity_poly.entity_id
_entity_poly.type
_entity_poly.pdbx_seq_one_letter_code
_entity_poly.pdbx_strand_id
1 'polypeptide(L)'
;MALICLLALSAVGQNVDPALCGPYPKNYKEIVWNWMQGVLLDADSAKIEWQGEPKPADLGKNGQHLYGWLVEFRVNSRNRFGQYTGKQSHGVLIRDDRVIKGIGFGYGE
;
A
#
# COMPACT_ATOMS: atom_id res chain seq x y z
N MET A 1 -44.34 -5.70 -8.64
CA MET A 1 -42.96 -5.79 -9.17
C MET A 1 -42.07 -4.89 -8.33
N ALA A 2 -41.31 -5.46 -7.41
CA ALA A 2 -40.34 -4.72 -6.60
C ALA A 2 -38.96 -5.32 -6.88
N LEU A 3 -38.17 -4.58 -7.66
CA LEU A 3 -36.79 -4.89 -7.99
C LEU A 3 -35.91 -4.37 -6.85
N ILE A 4 -35.52 -5.24 -5.92
CA ILE A 4 -34.53 -4.93 -4.89
C ILE A 4 -33.19 -5.45 -5.41
N CYS A 5 -32.43 -4.57 -6.02
CA CYS A 5 -31.05 -4.83 -6.44
C CYS A 5 -30.16 -4.72 -5.20
N LEU A 6 -29.89 -5.85 -4.52
CA LEU A 6 -28.76 -5.93 -3.59
C LEU A 6 -27.48 -6.13 -4.40
N LEU A 7 -26.81 -5.03 -4.72
CA LEU A 7 -25.39 -5.06 -5.07
C LEU A 7 -24.61 -5.33 -3.78
N ALA A 8 -24.40 -6.61 -3.48
CA ALA A 8 -23.35 -7.01 -2.56
C ALA A 8 -22.01 -6.61 -3.20
N LEU A 9 -21.40 -5.54 -2.70
CA LEU A 9 -20.02 -5.18 -3.02
C LEU A 9 -19.13 -6.20 -2.30
N SER A 10 -19.03 -7.40 -2.86
CA SER A 10 -18.03 -8.37 -2.46
C SER A 10 -16.68 -7.73 -2.72
N ALA A 11 -15.96 -7.35 -1.66
CA ALA A 11 -14.53 -7.11 -1.71
C ALA A 11 -13.87 -8.43 -2.11
N VAL A 12 -13.86 -8.71 -3.41
CA VAL A 12 -13.10 -9.80 -3.99
C VAL A 12 -11.64 -9.46 -3.71
N GLY A 13 -11.08 -10.08 -2.67
CA GLY A 13 -9.64 -10.23 -2.57
C GLY A 13 -9.20 -10.82 -3.89
N GLN A 14 -8.45 -10.04 -4.67
CA GLN A 14 -7.97 -10.52 -5.96
C GLN A 14 -7.11 -11.75 -5.68
N ASN A 15 -7.51 -12.89 -6.22
CA ASN A 15 -6.71 -14.11 -6.13
C ASN A 15 -5.59 -13.99 -7.17
N VAL A 16 -4.55 -13.23 -6.81
CA VAL A 16 -3.37 -13.01 -7.64
C VAL A 16 -2.40 -14.14 -7.38
N ASP A 17 -1.95 -14.80 -8.45
CA ASP A 17 -0.90 -15.80 -8.38
C ASP A 17 0.40 -15.14 -7.86
N PRO A 18 0.94 -15.57 -6.70
CA PRO A 18 2.21 -15.07 -6.18
C PRO A 18 3.37 -15.16 -7.17
N ALA A 19 3.36 -16.10 -8.11
CA ALA A 19 4.39 -16.25 -9.13
C ALA A 19 4.51 -15.02 -10.05
N LEU A 20 3.44 -14.24 -10.20
CA LEU A 20 3.42 -13.01 -11.01
C LEU A 20 4.03 -11.80 -10.29
N CYS A 21 4.15 -11.86 -8.97
CA CYS A 21 4.55 -10.74 -8.10
C CYS A 21 6.08 -10.61 -7.93
N GLY A 22 6.85 -11.62 -8.36
CA GLY A 22 8.28 -11.71 -8.09
C GLY A 22 8.59 -12.27 -6.69
N PRO A 23 9.87 -12.29 -6.27
CA PRO A 23 10.28 -12.84 -4.98
C PRO A 23 9.57 -12.17 -3.79
N TYR A 24 9.24 -12.97 -2.76
CA TYR A 24 8.62 -12.45 -1.54
C TYR A 24 9.58 -11.52 -0.78
N PRO A 25 9.18 -10.28 -0.45
CA PRO A 25 10.06 -9.28 0.16
C PRO A 25 10.23 -9.54 1.66
N LYS A 26 11.22 -10.36 2.03
CA LYS A 26 11.47 -10.73 3.44
C LYS A 26 11.77 -9.52 4.34
N ASN A 27 12.37 -8.47 3.79
CA ASN A 27 12.70 -7.22 4.47
C ASN A 27 11.73 -6.08 4.12
N TYR A 28 10.46 -6.38 3.81
CA TYR A 28 9.47 -5.37 3.40
C TYR A 28 9.39 -4.13 4.31
N LYS A 29 9.57 -4.29 5.64
CA LYS A 29 9.55 -3.18 6.59
C LYS A 29 10.68 -2.18 6.33
N GLU A 30 11.87 -2.67 6.02
CA GLU A 30 13.04 -1.84 5.67
C GLU A 30 12.85 -1.18 4.31
N ILE A 31 12.33 -1.92 3.32
CA ILE A 31 12.01 -1.38 1.99
C ILE A 31 11.01 -0.22 2.11
N VAL A 32 9.93 -0.41 2.88
CA VAL A 32 8.91 0.62 3.13
C VAL A 32 9.51 1.81 3.87
N TRP A 33 10.33 1.57 4.90
CA TRP A 33 11.00 2.61 5.65
C TRP A 33 11.91 3.47 4.77
N ASN A 34 12.77 2.85 3.96
CA ASN A 34 13.68 3.56 3.05
C ASN A 34 12.90 4.36 2.00
N TRP A 35 11.78 3.83 1.50
CA TRP A 35 10.90 4.57 0.61
C TRP A 35 10.22 5.76 1.33
N MET A 36 9.81 5.58 2.60
CA MET A 36 9.18 6.64 3.40
C MET A 36 10.09 7.85 3.61
N GLN A 37 11.40 7.65 3.69
CA GLN A 37 12.40 8.72 3.78
C GLN A 37 12.31 9.72 2.62
N GLY A 38 11.82 9.29 1.46
CA GLY A 38 11.64 10.14 0.28
C GLY A 38 10.26 10.79 0.13
N VAL A 39 9.26 10.36 0.90
CA VAL A 39 7.85 10.81 0.73
C VAL A 39 7.27 11.50 1.95
N LEU A 40 7.77 11.20 3.15
CA LEU A 40 7.36 11.89 4.37
C LEU A 40 8.24 13.12 4.59
N LEU A 41 7.63 14.17 5.12
CA LEU A 41 8.37 15.39 5.46
C LEU A 41 9.33 15.19 6.64
N ASP A 42 8.90 14.42 7.65
CA ASP A 42 9.68 14.04 8.81
C ASP A 42 9.54 12.52 9.01
N ALA A 43 10.32 11.77 8.23
CA ALA A 43 10.29 10.31 8.26
C ALA A 43 10.77 9.73 9.59
N ASP A 44 11.75 10.37 10.25
CA ASP A 44 12.28 9.92 11.55
C ASP A 44 11.23 9.98 12.67
N SER A 45 10.25 10.87 12.56
CA SER A 45 9.11 10.91 13.49
C SER A 45 8.04 9.84 13.23
N ALA A 46 8.12 9.09 12.14
CA ALA A 46 7.03 8.23 11.69
C ALA A 46 6.76 7.08 12.66
N LYS A 47 5.50 6.96 13.06
CA LYS A 47 4.98 5.84 13.84
C LYS A 47 4.18 4.94 12.93
N ILE A 48 4.70 3.74 12.65
CA ILE A 48 4.12 2.80 11.69
C ILE A 48 3.42 1.65 12.42
N GLU A 49 2.20 1.35 11.98
CA GLU A 49 1.39 0.21 12.43
C GLU A 49 1.09 -0.68 11.22
N TRP A 50 1.80 -1.81 11.13
CA TRP A 50 1.64 -2.80 10.06
C TRP A 50 0.30 -3.51 10.16
N GLN A 51 -0.46 -3.57 9.07
CA GLN A 51 -1.78 -4.22 9.05
C GLN A 51 -1.70 -5.71 8.68
N GLY A 52 -0.51 -6.22 8.35
CA GLY A 52 -0.26 -7.62 8.04
C GLY A 52 1.03 -7.83 7.28
N GLU A 53 1.26 -9.07 6.88
CA GLU A 53 2.33 -9.45 5.95
C GLU A 53 2.00 -9.05 4.50
N PRO A 54 3.00 -8.88 3.63
CA PRO A 54 2.79 -8.63 2.20
C PRO A 54 1.84 -9.64 1.54
N LYS A 55 0.87 -9.15 0.77
CA LYS A 55 -0.09 -9.98 0.02
C LYS A 55 0.10 -9.79 -1.48
N PRO A 56 -0.06 -10.83 -2.31
CA PRO A 56 -0.01 -10.65 -3.75
C PRO A 56 -1.16 -9.75 -4.20
N ALA A 57 -0.88 -8.81 -5.11
CA ALA A 57 -1.85 -7.84 -5.60
C ALA A 57 -1.57 -7.45 -7.05
N ASP A 58 -2.63 -7.05 -7.75
CA ASP A 58 -2.58 -6.42 -9.06
C ASP A 58 -3.23 -5.04 -8.94
N LEU A 59 -2.44 -3.99 -9.16
CA LEU A 59 -2.90 -2.60 -9.08
C LEU A 59 -2.89 -1.91 -10.45
N GLY A 60 -2.90 -2.71 -11.51
CA GLY A 60 -3.00 -2.23 -12.88
C GLY A 60 -4.34 -1.53 -13.15
N LYS A 61 -4.36 -0.69 -14.19
CA LYS A 61 -5.54 0.06 -14.63
C LYS A 61 -5.67 -0.09 -16.15
N ASN A 62 -6.87 0.11 -16.68
CA ASN A 62 -7.13 0.17 -18.13
C ASN A 62 -6.63 -1.07 -18.89
N GLY A 63 -6.84 -2.27 -18.32
CA GLY A 63 -6.41 -3.53 -18.92
C GLY A 63 -4.92 -3.82 -18.83
N GLN A 64 -4.13 -2.95 -18.19
CA GLN A 64 -2.75 -3.23 -17.83
C GLN A 64 -2.70 -3.92 -16.46
N HIS A 65 -1.66 -4.71 -16.24
CA HIS A 65 -1.39 -5.36 -14.97
C HIS A 65 -0.18 -4.73 -14.29
N LEU A 66 -0.25 -4.61 -12.97
CA LEU A 66 0.86 -4.20 -12.12
C LEU A 66 0.91 -5.12 -10.91
N TYR A 67 1.55 -6.28 -11.11
CA TYR A 67 1.69 -7.29 -10.07
C TYR A 67 2.82 -6.97 -9.10
N GLY A 68 2.57 -7.23 -7.82
CA GLY A 68 3.57 -7.15 -6.75
C GLY A 68 3.01 -7.53 -5.39
N TRP A 69 3.82 -7.34 -4.37
CA TRP A 69 3.50 -7.61 -2.97
C TRP A 69 2.99 -6.34 -2.30
N LEU A 70 1.69 -6.27 -2.06
CA LEU A 70 1.03 -5.17 -1.37
C LEU A 70 1.28 -5.27 0.14
N VAL A 71 1.83 -4.20 0.70
CA VAL A 71 2.00 -4.01 2.14
C VAL A 71 1.11 -2.87 2.59
N GLU A 72 0.17 -3.17 3.48
CA GLU A 72 -0.74 -2.19 4.08
C GLU A 72 -0.28 -1.81 5.49
N PHE A 73 -0.31 -0.51 5.78
CA PHE A 73 0.12 0.03 7.06
C PHE A 73 -0.62 1.32 7.39
N ARG A 74 -0.60 1.70 8.66
CA ARG A 74 -0.97 3.05 9.09
C ARG A 74 0.28 3.79 9.52
N VAL A 75 0.37 5.07 9.18
CA VAL A 75 1.49 5.92 9.56
C VAL A 75 0.98 7.22 10.17
N ASN A 76 1.70 7.73 11.17
CA ASN A 76 1.53 9.08 11.70
C ASN A 76 2.91 9.72 11.79
N SER A 77 3.09 10.88 11.14
CA SER A 77 4.37 11.61 11.13
C SER A 77 4.13 13.10 11.40
N ARG A 78 5.19 13.83 11.73
CA ARG A 78 5.09 15.26 11.98
C ARG A 78 5.06 16.06 10.67
N ASN A 79 4.32 17.16 10.70
CA ASN A 79 4.33 18.19 9.66
C ASN A 79 5.46 19.21 9.90
N ARG A 80 5.55 20.23 9.03
CA ARG A 80 6.59 21.28 9.09
C ARG A 80 6.55 22.13 10.36
N PHE A 81 5.45 22.07 11.11
CA PHE A 81 5.27 22.77 12.38
C PHE A 81 5.57 21.85 13.59
N GLY A 82 6.08 20.64 13.35
CA GLY A 82 6.42 19.67 14.39
C GLY A 82 5.23 18.95 15.00
N GLN A 83 4.02 19.16 14.49
CA GLN A 83 2.79 18.52 14.97
C GLN A 83 2.49 17.24 14.17
N TYR A 84 1.99 16.21 14.84
CA TYR A 84 1.54 15.00 14.15
C TYR A 84 0.32 15.28 13.25
N THR A 85 0.34 14.75 12.03
CA THR A 85 -0.74 14.91 11.05
C THR A 85 -1.97 14.07 11.36
N GLY A 86 -1.83 13.09 12.26
CA GLY A 86 -2.85 12.08 12.53
C GLY A 86 -2.51 10.76 11.85
N LYS A 87 -3.13 9.68 12.34
CA LYS A 87 -2.88 8.33 11.82
C LYS A 87 -3.64 8.14 10.50
N GLN A 88 -2.93 7.82 9.43
CA GLN A 88 -3.48 7.65 8.08
C GLN A 88 -3.15 6.25 7.55
N SER A 89 -4.10 5.65 6.82
CA SER A 89 -3.91 4.33 6.17
C SER A 89 -3.31 4.50 4.79
N HIS A 90 -2.30 3.70 4.49
CA HIS A 90 -1.61 3.68 3.21
C HIS A 90 -1.20 2.26 2.83
N GLY A 91 -0.68 2.12 1.61
CA GLY A 91 0.01 0.90 1.22
C GLY A 91 1.12 1.18 0.21
N VAL A 92 1.98 0.19 0.01
CA VAL A 92 2.95 0.17 -1.09
C VAL A 92 2.89 -1.17 -1.80
N LEU A 93 3.09 -1.14 -3.11
CA LEU A 93 3.31 -2.33 -3.91
C LEU A 93 4.82 -2.52 -4.09
N ILE A 94 5.33 -3.66 -3.65
CA ILE A 94 6.75 -4.02 -3.70
C ILE A 94 6.97 -5.08 -4.78
N ARG A 95 8.02 -4.93 -5.58
CA ARG A 95 8.50 -5.94 -6.51
C ARG A 95 10.01 -5.83 -6.64
N ASP A 96 10.69 -6.96 -6.63
CA ASP A 96 12.16 -7.04 -6.76
C ASP A 96 12.88 -6.09 -5.78
N ASP A 97 12.48 -6.18 -4.50
CA ASP A 97 12.98 -5.39 -3.36
C ASP A 97 12.86 -3.85 -3.50
N ARG A 98 11.92 -3.39 -4.35
CA ARG A 98 11.66 -1.97 -4.59
C ARG A 98 10.18 -1.65 -4.48
N VAL A 99 9.87 -0.46 -3.96
CA VAL A 99 8.52 0.09 -4.06
C VAL A 99 8.28 0.55 -5.50
N ILE A 100 7.30 -0.06 -6.15
CA ILE A 100 6.90 0.27 -7.53
C ILE A 100 5.62 1.11 -7.59
N LYS A 101 4.85 1.19 -6.49
CA LYS A 101 3.68 2.07 -6.37
C LYS A 101 3.36 2.38 -4.90
N GLY A 102 3.04 3.64 -4.59
CA GLY A 102 2.44 4.04 -3.31
C GLY A 102 0.92 4.20 -3.43
N ILE A 103 0.18 3.91 -2.36
CA ILE A 103 -1.29 3.97 -2.29
C ILE A 103 -1.69 4.87 -1.13
N GLY A 104 -2.64 5.78 -1.37
CA GLY A 104 -3.15 6.71 -0.36
C GLY A 104 -2.17 7.84 -0.01
N PHE A 105 -0.94 7.81 -0.55
CA PHE A 105 -0.06 8.98 -0.60
C PHE A 105 -0.49 9.85 -1.79
N GLY A 106 -0.34 11.18 -1.69
CA GLY A 106 -0.81 12.15 -2.68
C GLY A 106 -0.08 12.14 -4.03
N TYR A 107 0.15 10.96 -4.62
CA TYR A 107 0.67 10.78 -5.96
C TYR A 107 -0.41 10.19 -6.86
N GLY A 108 -0.65 10.91 -7.95
CA GLY A 108 -1.61 10.59 -9.00
C GLY A 108 -1.21 9.34 -9.80
N GLU A 109 -2.28 8.64 -10.18
CA GLU A 109 -2.49 7.67 -11.28
C GLU A 109 -1.54 6.50 -11.50
#